data_AF-A0A024WQ54-F1
#
_entry.id   AF-A0A024WQ54-F1
#
_cell.length_a   1.000
_cell.length_b   1.000
_cell.length_c   1.000
_cell.angle_alpha   90.00
_cell.angle_beta   90.00
_cell.angle_gamma   90.00
#
_symmetry.space_group_name_H-M   'P 1'
#
loop_
_entity.id
_entity.type
_entity.pdbx_description
1 polymer ?
#
loop_
_entity_poly.entity_id
_entity_poly.type
_entity_poly.pdbx_seq_one_letter_code
_entity_poly.pdbx_strand_id
1 'polypeptide(L)'
;MDHKKIIFKKKGKENLNKKTFDVSPNYVKLFVIPDECLINLIDKFINNLFNEENYIHTTKKMKTNKKCIITNLLEAQKKFFECKMIENPLFHYNINDDELNIIYNKCNRNKIHFNLFYEARRILEIVKVNYKTYDNYENIIFNNKNKNIHKNKTFLTRYQIKNYIMKYLQNSGIKHNVQIEFKENLISAIQIFKKKNNSYYIQLQYHDMTRQKIRALCNHEIGTHLLRMINHHYNELQKFGINNICNITEEGLAVINSMYSLKKKKNHLYLISPALKYLAVCLGNFYSFSKLYRFLNTFVIDKNKCFKICARVKRGLTDTSLPGSVYHDQLYFIGSYSILKWFKNIDFPLLYSGNIGLSYLNTISKYVNTKNNLLPYFLANQKKVNAYMKFLQNVSYINGITPEKCAFIQNGNIPKNIKNIKINKNININKNININKNININKNININKNININKAV
;
A
#
# COMPACT_ATOMS: atom_id res chain seq x y z
N MET A 1 36.64 -16.14 -63.17
CA MET A 1 37.39 -15.11 -62.37
C MET A 1 36.54 -14.88 -61.14
N ASP A 2 36.67 -15.77 -60.15
CA ASP A 2 35.56 -16.12 -59.28
C ASP A 2 35.81 -15.77 -57.81
N HIS A 3 34.74 -15.22 -57.23
CA HIS A 3 34.64 -14.65 -55.90
C HIS A 3 35.00 -15.61 -54.76
N LYS A 4 36.01 -15.24 -53.96
CA LYS A 4 36.33 -15.87 -52.67
C LYS A 4 35.22 -15.61 -51.64
N LYS A 5 34.49 -16.67 -51.26
CA LYS A 5 33.65 -16.71 -50.04
C LYS A 5 34.54 -16.80 -48.80
N ILE A 6 34.49 -15.77 -47.95
CA ILE A 6 35.09 -15.78 -46.62
C ILE A 6 34.11 -16.45 -45.64
N ILE A 7 34.48 -17.61 -45.11
CA ILE A 7 33.78 -18.30 -44.03
C ILE A 7 34.27 -17.73 -42.69
N PHE A 8 33.45 -16.91 -42.01
CA PHE A 8 33.66 -16.58 -40.61
C PHE A 8 32.91 -17.56 -39.70
N LYS A 9 33.67 -18.43 -39.03
CA LYS A 9 33.22 -19.23 -37.87
C LYS A 9 32.66 -18.29 -36.80
N LYS A 10 31.34 -18.36 -36.54
CA LYS A 10 30.72 -17.77 -35.35
C LYS A 10 31.17 -18.55 -34.11
N LYS A 11 32.12 -17.98 -33.35
CA LYS A 11 32.34 -18.35 -31.94
C LYS A 11 31.04 -18.11 -31.15
N GLY A 12 30.66 -19.10 -30.36
CA GLY A 12 29.43 -19.12 -29.57
C GLY A 12 29.28 -17.88 -28.70
N LYS A 13 28.09 -17.27 -28.75
CA LYS A 13 27.64 -16.35 -27.71
C LYS A 13 27.10 -17.19 -26.57
N GLU A 14 27.86 -17.26 -25.49
CA GLU A 14 27.41 -17.74 -24.20
C GLU A 14 26.14 -17.00 -23.78
N ASN A 15 25.08 -17.79 -23.55
CA ASN A 15 23.81 -17.34 -23.02
C ASN A 15 23.99 -16.88 -21.56
N LEU A 16 24.32 -15.61 -21.35
CA LEU A 16 24.27 -15.01 -20.01
C LEU A 16 22.82 -14.86 -19.53
N ASN A 17 22.49 -15.74 -18.57
CA ASN A 17 21.52 -15.54 -17.49
C ASN A 17 20.01 -15.60 -17.83
N LYS A 18 19.53 -16.79 -18.21
CA LYS A 18 18.26 -17.32 -17.70
C LYS A 18 18.49 -17.90 -16.30
N LYS A 19 18.44 -17.05 -15.26
CA LYS A 19 18.16 -17.51 -13.89
C LYS A 19 16.76 -17.05 -13.54
N THR A 20 15.76 -17.80 -14.02
CA THR A 20 14.42 -17.77 -13.44
C THR A 20 14.52 -18.51 -12.11
N PHE A 21 14.62 -17.77 -11.02
CA PHE A 21 14.52 -18.37 -9.69
C PHE A 21 13.04 -18.68 -9.43
N ASP A 22 12.67 -19.94 -9.65
CA ASP A 22 11.37 -20.52 -9.30
C ASP A 22 11.26 -20.69 -7.78
N VAL A 23 11.08 -19.58 -7.06
CA VAL A 23 10.52 -19.66 -5.71
C VAL A 23 9.01 -19.68 -5.88
N SER A 24 8.37 -20.82 -5.58
CA SER A 24 6.92 -20.89 -5.51
C SER A 24 6.42 -19.78 -4.60
N PRO A 25 5.53 -18.88 -5.06
CA PRO A 25 5.17 -17.69 -4.30
C PRO A 25 4.53 -18.06 -2.95
N ASN A 26 4.08 -19.29 -2.75
CA ASN A 26 3.39 -19.73 -1.54
C ASN A 26 4.30 -20.35 -0.46
N TYR A 27 5.55 -20.72 -0.79
CA TYR A 27 6.45 -21.39 0.16
C TYR A 27 7.81 -20.68 0.20
N VAL A 28 8.01 -19.85 1.23
CA VAL A 28 9.25 -19.09 1.42
C VAL A 28 9.62 -19.12 2.91
N LYS A 29 10.84 -19.55 3.22
CA LYS A 29 11.38 -19.45 4.59
C LYS A 29 11.54 -17.97 4.93
N LEU A 30 10.70 -17.46 5.84
CA LEU A 30 10.70 -16.04 6.20
C LEU A 30 11.99 -15.64 6.92
N PHE A 31 12.48 -14.42 6.67
CA PHE A 31 13.53 -13.83 7.49
C PHE A 31 13.11 -13.74 8.96
N VAL A 32 14.11 -13.88 9.85
CA VAL A 32 13.93 -13.75 11.30
C VAL A 32 13.72 -12.29 11.68
N ILE A 33 12.76 -12.04 12.56
CA ILE A 33 12.62 -10.74 13.23
C ILE A 33 13.22 -10.91 14.63
N PRO A 34 14.27 -10.16 15.03
CA PRO A 34 15.10 -10.47 16.20
C PRO A 34 14.44 -10.33 17.60
N ASP A 35 13.11 -10.31 17.73
CA ASP A 35 12.42 -10.03 19.00
C ASP A 35 11.35 -11.07 19.37
N GLU A 36 11.59 -11.82 20.45
CA GLU A 36 10.74 -12.91 20.95
C GLU A 36 9.31 -12.50 21.30
N CYS A 37 9.09 -11.29 21.83
CA CYS A 37 7.75 -10.77 22.11
C CYS A 37 6.90 -10.64 20.84
N LEU A 38 7.53 -10.36 19.70
CA LEU A 38 6.85 -10.28 18.41
C LEU A 38 6.50 -11.68 17.90
N ILE A 39 7.36 -12.68 18.12
CA ILE A 39 7.14 -14.08 17.72
C ILE A 39 5.88 -14.65 18.37
N ASN A 40 5.71 -14.45 19.69
CA ASN A 40 4.50 -14.88 20.41
C ASN A 40 3.20 -14.20 19.92
N LEU A 41 3.29 -12.96 19.43
CA LEU A 41 2.17 -12.25 18.82
C LEU A 41 1.91 -12.76 17.38
N ILE A 42 2.98 -13.02 16.63
CA ILE A 42 2.96 -13.56 15.27
C ILE A 42 2.27 -14.92 15.26
N ASP A 43 2.56 -15.82 16.22
CA ASP A 43 1.93 -17.14 16.33
C ASP A 43 0.41 -17.06 16.53
N LYS A 44 -0.07 -16.01 17.20
CA LYS A 44 -1.51 -15.74 17.34
C LYS A 44 -2.15 -15.24 16.04
N PHE A 45 -1.41 -14.52 15.19
CA PHE A 45 -1.92 -14.01 13.91
C PHE A 45 -1.74 -14.97 12.73
N ILE A 46 -0.75 -15.87 12.77
CA ILE A 46 -0.53 -16.91 11.74
C ILE A 46 -1.79 -17.77 11.55
N ASN A 47 -2.60 -17.97 12.59
CA ASN A 47 -3.81 -18.77 12.51
C ASN A 47 -5.04 -18.00 11.97
N ASN A 48 -4.99 -16.68 11.80
CA ASN A 48 -6.13 -15.86 11.35
C ASN A 48 -5.95 -15.39 9.91
N LEU A 49 -6.48 -16.16 8.97
CA LEU A 49 -6.48 -15.80 7.54
C LEU A 49 -7.25 -14.47 7.32
N PHE A 50 -6.70 -13.60 6.47
CA PHE A 50 -7.41 -12.39 6.07
C PHE A 50 -8.67 -12.75 5.26
N ASN A 51 -9.82 -12.23 5.68
CA ASN A 51 -11.15 -12.59 5.18
C ASN A 51 -12.08 -11.36 5.13
N GLU A 52 -13.32 -11.59 4.70
CA GLU A 52 -14.35 -10.54 4.53
C GLU A 52 -14.63 -9.77 5.84
N GLU A 53 -14.74 -10.46 6.97
CA GLU A 53 -15.00 -9.83 8.27
C GLU A 53 -13.87 -8.90 8.70
N ASN A 54 -12.62 -9.39 8.60
CA ASN A 54 -11.43 -8.60 8.93
C ASN A 54 -11.36 -7.34 8.07
N TYR A 55 -11.68 -7.45 6.78
CA TYR A 55 -11.74 -6.31 5.86
C TYR A 55 -12.82 -5.28 6.27
N ILE A 56 -14.06 -5.72 6.52
CA ILE A 56 -15.17 -4.82 6.91
C ILE A 56 -14.87 -4.12 8.24
N HIS A 57 -14.31 -4.84 9.22
CA HIS A 57 -13.92 -4.24 10.48
C HIS A 57 -12.83 -3.19 10.32
N THR A 58 -11.82 -3.49 9.50
CA THR A 58 -10.68 -2.61 9.26
C THR A 58 -11.10 -1.34 8.53
N THR A 59 -11.95 -1.44 7.49
CA THR A 59 -12.52 -0.27 6.80
C THR A 59 -13.35 0.61 7.73
N LYS A 60 -14.09 0.02 8.67
CA LYS A 60 -14.82 0.79 9.69
C LYS A 60 -13.89 1.50 10.70
N LYS A 61 -12.75 0.89 11.03
CA LYS A 61 -11.81 1.42 12.01
C LYS A 61 -10.89 2.51 11.48
N MET A 62 -10.42 2.38 10.23
CA MET A 62 -9.37 3.21 9.63
C MET A 62 -9.96 4.33 8.76
N LYS A 63 -10.66 5.29 9.37
CA LYS A 63 -11.40 6.36 8.66
C LYS A 63 -10.77 7.76 8.75
N THR A 64 -9.80 7.95 9.64
CA THR A 64 -9.14 9.26 9.80
C THR A 64 -8.34 9.63 8.56
N ASN A 65 -8.62 10.84 8.05
CA ASN A 65 -7.87 11.44 6.93
C ASN A 65 -6.82 12.45 7.40
N LYS A 66 -6.97 12.98 8.62
CA LYS A 66 -6.02 13.94 9.21
C LYS A 66 -4.68 13.23 9.50
N LYS A 67 -3.59 13.90 9.13
CA LYS A 67 -2.21 13.43 9.34
C LYS A 67 -1.44 14.51 10.10
N CYS A 68 -0.67 14.11 11.10
CA CYS A 68 0.24 15.01 11.82
C CYS A 68 1.41 15.39 10.90
N ILE A 69 1.67 16.69 10.74
CA ILE A 69 2.74 17.21 9.87
C ILE A 69 3.95 17.55 10.74
N ILE A 70 5.07 16.86 10.49
CA ILE A 70 6.33 17.08 11.20
C ILE A 70 7.00 18.34 10.62
N THR A 71 7.26 19.35 11.44
CA THR A 71 7.82 20.64 11.01
C THR A 71 9.35 20.63 10.99
N ASN A 72 9.99 19.89 11.88
CA ASN A 72 11.46 19.81 12.00
C ASN A 72 12.08 18.59 11.29
N LEU A 73 11.42 18.04 10.26
CA LEU A 73 11.80 16.74 9.67
C LEU A 73 13.25 16.70 9.16
N LEU A 74 13.72 17.77 8.49
CA LEU A 74 15.08 17.84 7.94
C LEU A 74 16.15 17.96 9.03
N GLU A 75 15.88 18.78 10.05
CA GLU A 75 16.77 18.95 11.20
C GLU A 75 16.89 17.63 12.00
N ALA A 76 15.74 17.01 12.29
CA ALA A 76 15.66 15.73 12.97
C ALA A 76 16.41 14.63 12.20
N GLN A 77 16.34 14.65 10.87
CA GLN A 77 17.08 13.73 10.01
C GLN A 77 18.60 13.95 10.10
N LYS A 78 19.05 15.21 10.04
CA LYS A 78 20.47 15.55 10.12
C LYS A 78 21.06 15.08 11.45
N LYS A 79 20.43 15.45 12.57
CA LYS A 79 20.83 15.03 13.93
C LYS A 79 20.89 13.51 14.08
N PHE A 80 19.87 12.81 13.55
CA PHE A 80 19.82 11.34 13.59
C PHE A 80 21.01 10.68 12.90
N PHE A 81 21.50 11.23 11.79
CA PHE A 81 22.67 10.69 11.11
C PHE A 81 24.00 11.12 11.75
N GLU A 82 24.08 12.34 12.29
CA GLU A 82 25.24 12.83 13.03
C GLU A 82 25.51 11.97 14.29
N CYS A 83 24.46 11.60 15.02
CA CYS A 83 24.56 10.68 16.16
C CYS A 83 24.70 9.20 15.77
N LYS A 84 25.08 8.90 14.52
CA LYS A 84 25.24 7.53 13.98
C LYS A 84 24.00 6.65 14.20
N MET A 85 22.81 7.24 14.14
CA MET A 85 21.52 6.56 14.29
C MET A 85 21.37 5.88 15.67
N ILE A 86 22.00 6.43 16.71
CA ILE A 86 21.91 5.94 18.08
C ILE A 86 20.73 6.57 18.79
N GLU A 87 20.63 7.90 18.73
CA GLU A 87 19.55 8.65 19.36
C GLU A 87 18.27 8.59 18.53
N ASN A 88 17.11 8.70 19.19
CA ASN A 88 15.82 8.74 18.52
C ASN A 88 15.47 10.20 18.18
N PRO A 89 15.00 10.50 16.96
CA PRO A 89 14.60 11.85 16.62
C PRO A 89 13.46 12.37 17.50
N LEU A 90 13.51 13.65 17.89
CA LEU A 90 12.38 14.36 18.48
C LEU A 90 11.61 15.08 17.36
N PHE A 91 10.29 14.89 17.30
CA PHE A 91 9.46 15.50 16.27
C PHE A 91 8.61 16.64 16.82
N HIS A 92 8.60 17.75 16.08
CA HIS A 92 7.74 18.90 16.33
C HIS A 92 6.63 18.94 15.28
N TYR A 93 5.47 19.47 15.66
CA TYR A 93 4.28 19.47 14.82
C TYR A 93 3.73 20.88 14.63
N ASN A 94 2.96 21.07 13.57
CA ASN A 94 2.31 22.34 13.25
C ASN A 94 0.99 22.59 14.01
N ILE A 95 0.70 21.74 15.01
CA ILE A 95 -0.51 21.73 15.83
C ILE A 95 -0.10 21.57 17.28
N ASN A 96 -0.98 21.95 18.21
CA ASN A 96 -0.73 21.78 19.65
C ASN A 96 -0.77 20.30 20.08
N ASP A 97 -0.26 20.02 21.27
CA ASP A 97 -0.12 18.66 21.78
C ASP A 97 -1.47 17.96 22.02
N ASP A 98 -2.52 18.69 22.37
CA ASP A 98 -3.87 18.13 22.54
C ASP A 98 -4.45 17.63 21.21
N GLU A 99 -4.41 18.46 20.16
CA GLU A 99 -4.87 18.05 18.84
C GLU A 99 -4.00 16.90 18.29
N LEU A 100 -2.68 16.96 18.52
CA LEU A 100 -1.75 15.89 18.16
C LEU A 100 -2.16 14.56 18.80
N ASN A 101 -2.38 14.55 20.11
CA ASN A 101 -2.79 13.37 20.86
C ASN A 101 -4.15 12.83 20.41
N ILE A 102 -5.12 13.70 20.12
CA ILE A 102 -6.43 13.30 19.59
C ILE A 102 -6.28 12.61 18.23
N ILE A 103 -5.50 13.17 17.31
CA ILE A 103 -5.27 12.58 15.98
C ILE A 103 -4.51 11.25 16.12
N TYR A 104 -3.46 11.22 16.94
CA TYR A 104 -2.65 10.03 17.15
C TYR A 104 -3.45 8.86 17.75
N ASN A 105 -4.26 9.12 18.78
CA ASN A 105 -5.11 8.11 19.41
C ASN A 105 -6.17 7.54 18.46
N LYS A 106 -6.66 8.34 17.50
CA LYS A 106 -7.56 7.86 16.44
C LYS A 106 -6.88 6.93 15.42
N CYS A 107 -5.54 6.92 15.38
CA CYS A 107 -4.76 6.26 14.34
C CYS A 107 -3.82 5.12 14.81
N ASN A 108 -3.66 4.93 16.12
CA ASN A 108 -2.69 4.00 16.72
C ASN A 108 -3.36 2.81 17.45
N ARG A 109 -2.57 1.94 18.09
CA ARG A 109 -2.96 0.85 19.00
C ARG A 109 -3.90 -0.17 18.35
N ASN A 110 -5.13 -0.28 18.84
CA ASN A 110 -6.13 -1.26 18.40
C ASN A 110 -6.63 -1.06 16.95
N LYS A 111 -6.15 0.02 16.30
CA LYS A 111 -6.36 0.31 14.89
C LYS A 111 -5.31 -0.34 14.00
N ILE A 112 -4.13 -0.67 14.53
CA ILE A 112 -3.08 -1.35 13.76
C ILE A 112 -3.52 -2.78 13.47
N HIS A 113 -3.47 -3.16 12.20
CA HIS A 113 -3.93 -4.47 11.73
C HIS A 113 -2.73 -5.40 11.50
N PHE A 114 -2.86 -6.70 11.81
CA PHE A 114 -1.75 -7.66 11.72
C PHE A 114 -2.04 -8.89 10.86
N ASN A 115 -3.27 -9.10 10.36
CA ASN A 115 -3.61 -10.35 9.66
C ASN A 115 -2.91 -10.51 8.29
N LEU A 116 -2.29 -9.45 7.75
CA LEU A 116 -1.46 -9.53 6.53
C LEU A 116 0.04 -9.48 6.83
N PHE A 117 0.44 -9.61 8.10
CA PHE A 117 1.84 -9.54 8.51
C PHE A 117 2.70 -10.65 7.89
N TYR A 118 2.18 -11.88 7.87
CA TYR A 118 2.82 -13.01 7.19
C TYR A 118 3.01 -12.73 5.70
N GLU A 119 1.95 -12.29 5.02
CA GLU A 119 1.97 -11.99 3.58
C GLU A 119 2.95 -10.88 3.23
N ALA A 120 3.00 -9.81 4.04
CA ALA A 120 3.97 -8.73 3.86
C ALA A 120 5.41 -9.25 3.98
N ARG A 121 5.71 -10.05 5.01
CA ARG A 121 7.04 -10.65 5.20
C ARG A 121 7.43 -11.56 4.05
N ARG A 122 6.50 -12.39 3.57
CA ARG A 122 6.72 -13.31 2.45
C ARG A 122 7.11 -12.54 1.18
N ILE A 123 6.37 -11.48 0.83
CA ILE A 123 6.69 -10.64 -0.34
C ILE A 123 8.06 -9.98 -0.19
N LEU A 124 8.40 -9.49 1.01
CA LEU A 124 9.73 -8.92 1.28
C LEU A 124 10.83 -9.95 1.09
N GLU A 125 10.65 -11.17 1.61
CA GLU A 125 11.63 -12.23 1.48
C GLU A 125 11.82 -12.65 0.02
N ILE A 126 10.73 -12.78 -0.76
CA ILE A 126 10.84 -13.07 -2.21
C ILE A 126 11.68 -12.00 -2.92
N VAL A 127 11.43 -10.72 -2.62
CA VAL A 127 12.22 -9.64 -3.22
C VAL A 127 13.66 -9.64 -2.72
N LYS A 128 13.90 -9.95 -1.45
CA LYS A 128 15.24 -10.06 -0.88
C LYS A 128 16.03 -11.17 -1.56
N VAL A 129 15.46 -12.36 -1.73
CA VAL A 129 16.09 -13.48 -2.43
C VAL A 129 16.40 -13.12 -3.89
N ASN A 130 15.45 -12.52 -4.60
CA ASN A 130 15.56 -12.29 -6.04
C ASN A 130 16.36 -11.03 -6.42
N TYR A 131 16.39 -10.01 -5.56
CA TYR A 131 16.95 -8.69 -5.87
C TYR A 131 17.97 -8.19 -4.84
N LYS A 132 18.17 -8.92 -3.73
CA LYS A 132 19.00 -8.57 -2.56
C LYS A 132 18.44 -7.42 -1.73
N THR A 133 18.00 -6.32 -2.37
CA THR A 133 17.53 -5.10 -1.68
C THR A 133 16.32 -4.49 -2.38
N TYR A 134 15.54 -3.69 -1.64
CA TYR A 134 14.45 -2.89 -2.21
C TYR A 134 14.93 -1.97 -3.34
N ASP A 135 16.06 -1.30 -3.14
CA ASP A 135 16.60 -0.32 -4.07
C ASP A 135 17.04 -0.96 -5.40
N ASN A 136 17.57 -2.20 -5.37
CA ASN A 136 17.89 -2.94 -6.59
C ASN A 136 16.64 -3.25 -7.40
N TYR A 137 15.58 -3.72 -6.73
CA TYR A 137 14.28 -3.94 -7.36
C TYR A 137 13.74 -2.65 -8.00
N GLU A 138 13.70 -1.55 -7.22
CA GLU A 138 13.21 -0.25 -7.69
C GLU A 138 14.00 0.25 -8.91
N ASN A 139 15.33 0.10 -8.90
CA ASN A 139 16.19 0.46 -10.01
C ASN A 139 15.90 -0.36 -11.29
N ILE A 140 15.66 -1.66 -11.17
CA ILE A 140 15.29 -2.51 -12.33
C ILE A 140 13.94 -2.07 -12.92
N ILE A 141 12.99 -1.72 -12.05
CA ILE A 141 11.65 -1.31 -12.46
C ILE A 141 11.64 0.04 -13.14
N PHE A 142 12.28 1.05 -12.56
CA PHE A 142 12.13 2.44 -13.00
C PHE A 142 13.30 2.99 -13.82
N ASN A 143 14.48 2.37 -13.74
CA ASN A 143 15.72 2.92 -14.30
C ASN A 143 16.40 2.05 -15.38
N ASN A 144 15.78 0.93 -15.83
CA ASN A 144 16.23 0.06 -16.93
C ASN A 144 17.77 -0.16 -16.99
N LYS A 145 18.31 -1.10 -16.21
CA LYS A 145 19.75 -1.47 -16.23
C LYS A 145 20.19 -2.35 -17.42
N ASN A 146 19.48 -2.36 -18.54
CA ASN A 146 19.93 -3.12 -19.72
C ASN A 146 20.44 -2.17 -20.80
N LYS A 147 21.77 -2.14 -20.93
CA LYS A 147 22.65 -1.44 -21.89
C LYS A 147 23.31 -0.16 -21.36
N ASN A 148 24.62 -0.29 -21.11
CA ASN A 148 25.66 0.73 -21.04
C ASN A 148 25.41 1.91 -20.08
N ILE A 149 26.23 1.93 -19.03
CA ILE A 149 26.29 2.90 -17.93
C ILE A 149 26.48 4.37 -18.38
N HIS A 150 26.66 4.62 -19.68
CA HIS A 150 26.91 5.96 -20.24
C HIS A 150 25.87 6.47 -21.26
N LYS A 151 24.75 5.78 -21.53
CA LYS A 151 23.69 6.31 -22.42
C LYS A 151 22.38 6.60 -21.69
N ASN A 152 22.26 7.86 -21.26
CA ASN A 152 21.05 8.64 -21.01
C ASN A 152 19.99 8.06 -20.05
N LYS A 153 20.17 8.28 -18.74
CA LYS A 153 19.02 8.46 -17.83
C LYS A 153 18.22 9.67 -18.33
N THR A 154 17.16 9.43 -19.11
CA THR A 154 16.28 10.49 -19.60
C THR A 154 15.26 10.86 -18.53
N PHE A 155 15.69 11.71 -17.60
CA PHE A 155 14.77 12.42 -16.72
C PHE A 155 13.96 13.42 -17.53
N LEU A 156 12.69 13.57 -17.16
CA LEU A 156 11.79 14.47 -17.84
C LEU A 156 11.90 15.89 -17.27
N THR A 157 11.90 16.88 -18.15
CA THR A 157 11.83 18.30 -17.74
C THR A 157 10.45 18.65 -17.19
N ARG A 158 10.34 19.78 -16.46
CA ARG A 158 9.04 20.33 -15.99
C ARG A 158 8.00 20.41 -17.12
N TYR A 159 8.44 20.91 -18.28
CA TYR A 159 7.60 21.04 -19.47
C TYR A 159 7.10 19.67 -19.98
N GLN A 160 7.99 18.69 -20.09
CA GLN A 160 7.63 17.34 -20.52
C GLN A 160 6.67 16.64 -19.54
N ILE A 161 6.87 16.83 -18.23
CA ILE A 161 5.96 16.33 -17.20
C ILE A 161 4.59 16.99 -17.34
N LYS A 162 4.54 18.32 -17.43
CA LYS A 162 3.28 19.08 -17.58
C LYS A 162 2.52 18.65 -18.84
N ASN A 163 3.20 18.53 -19.98
CA ASN A 163 2.59 18.06 -21.23
C ASN A 163 2.05 16.63 -21.11
N TYR A 164 2.78 15.74 -20.44
CA TYR A 164 2.32 14.38 -20.20
C TYR A 164 1.03 14.36 -19.37
N ILE A 165 0.97 15.15 -18.30
CA ILE A 165 -0.21 15.29 -17.44
C ILE A 165 -1.38 15.84 -18.23
N MET A 166 -1.19 16.92 -18.99
CA MET A 166 -2.26 17.50 -19.82
C MET A 166 -2.81 16.51 -20.83
N LYS A 167 -1.95 15.76 -21.52
CA LYS A 167 -2.37 14.71 -22.45
C LYS A 167 -3.12 13.58 -21.73
N TYR A 168 -2.70 13.22 -20.52
CA TYR A 168 -3.39 12.21 -19.72
C TYR A 168 -4.81 12.68 -19.34
N LEU A 169 -4.96 13.94 -18.90
CA LEU A 169 -6.24 14.55 -18.54
C LEU A 169 -7.20 14.56 -19.74
N GLN A 170 -6.73 15.05 -20.90
CA GLN A 170 -7.50 15.08 -22.15
C GLN A 170 -7.96 13.67 -22.56
N ASN A 171 -7.04 12.70 -22.57
CA ASN A 171 -7.36 11.31 -22.92
C ASN A 171 -8.31 10.62 -21.93
N SER A 172 -8.44 11.14 -20.71
CA SER A 172 -9.35 10.59 -19.69
C SER A 172 -10.74 11.24 -19.76
N GLY A 173 -10.99 12.12 -20.73
CA GLY A 173 -12.30 12.78 -20.90
C GLY A 173 -12.63 13.82 -19.83
N ILE A 174 -11.63 14.28 -19.06
CA ILE A 174 -11.84 15.30 -18.03
C ILE A 174 -12.09 16.65 -18.71
N LYS A 175 -13.31 17.15 -18.63
CA LYS A 175 -13.71 18.48 -19.14
C LYS A 175 -13.51 19.62 -18.14
N HIS A 176 -13.27 19.31 -16.86
CA HIS A 176 -13.07 20.31 -15.82
C HIS A 176 -11.75 21.06 -16.01
N ASN A 177 -11.71 22.31 -15.55
CA ASN A 177 -10.45 23.04 -15.44
C ASN A 177 -9.59 22.42 -14.32
N VAL A 178 -8.44 21.86 -14.71
CA VAL A 178 -7.46 21.26 -13.80
C VAL A 178 -6.19 22.09 -13.84
N GLN A 179 -5.89 22.80 -12.75
CA GLN A 179 -4.68 23.61 -12.63
C GLN A 179 -3.50 22.74 -12.17
N ILE A 180 -2.36 22.88 -12.85
CA ILE A 180 -1.13 22.13 -12.56
C ILE A 180 -0.09 23.09 -11.98
N GLU A 181 0.36 22.82 -10.76
CA GLU A 181 1.32 23.62 -10.02
C GLU A 181 2.53 22.77 -9.60
N PHE A 182 3.73 23.33 -9.68
CA PHE A 182 4.94 22.70 -9.13
C PHE A 182 5.29 23.36 -7.79
N LYS A 183 5.56 22.56 -6.76
CA LYS A 183 5.94 23.04 -5.41
C LYS A 183 7.15 22.28 -4.89
N GLU A 184 8.08 22.97 -4.25
CA GLU A 184 9.36 22.36 -3.82
C GLU A 184 9.22 21.56 -2.51
N ASN A 185 8.33 21.99 -1.61
CA ASN A 185 8.23 21.48 -0.23
C ASN A 185 7.07 20.49 0.02
N LEU A 186 6.64 19.72 -0.99
CA LEU A 186 5.61 18.71 -0.79
C LEU A 186 6.17 17.42 -0.16
N ILE A 187 5.43 16.84 0.78
CA ILE A 187 5.77 15.55 1.40
C ILE A 187 5.44 14.37 0.45
N SER A 188 4.40 14.50 -0.38
CA SER A 188 4.06 13.54 -1.43
C SER A 188 4.51 14.06 -2.80
N ALA A 189 4.85 13.14 -3.70
CA ALA A 189 5.29 13.49 -5.06
C ALA A 189 4.24 14.28 -5.85
N ILE A 190 2.96 14.11 -5.50
CA ILE A 190 1.82 14.81 -6.06
C ILE A 190 0.69 14.85 -5.02
N GLN A 191 -0.19 15.82 -5.16
CA GLN A 191 -1.39 15.96 -4.35
C GLN A 191 -2.51 16.48 -5.24
N ILE A 192 -3.70 15.89 -5.09
CA ILE A 192 -4.91 16.32 -5.78
C ILE A 192 -5.91 16.82 -4.75
N PHE A 193 -6.50 17.99 -5.02
CA PHE A 193 -7.57 18.54 -4.21
C PHE A 193 -8.50 19.41 -5.06
N LYS A 194 -9.69 19.65 -4.53
CA LYS A 194 -10.71 20.53 -5.12
C LYS A 194 -10.79 21.81 -4.29
N LYS A 195 -10.78 22.98 -4.93
CA LYS A 195 -11.03 24.27 -4.25
C LYS A 195 -12.54 24.57 -4.25
N LYS A 196 -12.94 25.56 -3.43
CA LYS A 196 -14.34 26.02 -3.29
C LYS A 196 -14.96 26.48 -4.62
N ASN A 197 -14.16 26.96 -5.56
CA ASN A 197 -14.59 27.38 -6.90
C ASN A 197 -14.81 26.21 -7.89
N ASN A 198 -14.99 24.98 -7.41
CA ASN A 198 -15.11 23.76 -8.20
C ASN A 198 -13.93 23.42 -9.15
N SER A 199 -12.80 24.12 -9.04
CA SER A 199 -11.60 23.80 -9.82
C SER A 199 -10.76 22.73 -9.13
N TYR A 200 -10.20 21.83 -9.93
CA TYR A 200 -9.29 20.79 -9.44
C TYR A 200 -7.85 21.25 -9.57
N TYR A 201 -7.03 20.88 -8.59
CA TYR A 201 -5.61 21.22 -8.55
C TYR A 201 -4.78 19.96 -8.48
N ILE A 202 -3.71 19.94 -9.26
CA ILE A 202 -2.65 18.94 -9.21
C ILE A 202 -1.37 19.67 -8.82
N GLN A 203 -0.93 19.48 -7.58
CA GLN A 203 0.34 20.01 -7.09
C GLN A 203 1.40 18.91 -7.15
N LEU A 204 2.55 19.15 -7.77
CA LEU A 204 3.63 18.18 -7.94
C LEU A 204 4.93 18.65 -7.31
N GLN A 205 5.65 17.74 -6.67
CA GLN A 205 7.03 18.01 -6.29
C GLN A 205 7.93 17.88 -7.51
N TYR A 206 8.67 18.95 -7.84
CA TYR A 206 9.66 18.83 -8.90
C TYR A 206 10.86 18.02 -8.42
N HIS A 207 11.06 16.85 -9.04
CA HIS A 207 12.22 16.01 -8.86
C HIS A 207 12.46 15.23 -10.15
N ASP A 208 13.67 14.66 -10.29
CA ASP A 208 14.04 13.88 -11.45
C ASP A 208 13.17 12.62 -11.61
N MET A 209 12.26 12.66 -12.57
CA MET A 209 11.29 11.60 -12.85
C MET A 209 11.53 10.97 -14.21
N THR A 210 11.62 9.63 -14.24
CA THR A 210 11.65 8.89 -15.50
C THR A 210 10.25 8.79 -16.11
N ARG A 211 10.18 8.51 -17.42
CA ARG A 211 8.90 8.27 -18.11
C ARG A 211 8.07 7.16 -17.47
N GLN A 212 8.71 6.15 -16.89
CA GLN A 212 8.01 5.08 -16.18
C GLN A 212 7.40 5.57 -14.86
N LYS A 213 8.14 6.39 -14.10
CA LYS A 213 7.66 6.98 -12.83
C LYS A 213 6.47 7.90 -13.06
N ILE A 214 6.52 8.81 -14.05
CA ILE A 214 5.39 9.71 -14.33
C ILE A 214 4.15 8.95 -14.77
N ARG A 215 4.30 7.86 -15.56
CA ARG A 215 3.17 7.02 -15.95
C ARG A 215 2.52 6.33 -14.75
N ALA A 216 3.33 5.78 -13.84
CA ALA A 216 2.83 5.17 -12.60
C ALA A 216 2.14 6.21 -11.71
N LEU A 217 2.69 7.42 -11.63
CA LEU A 217 2.14 8.54 -10.87
C LEU A 217 0.79 9.01 -11.44
N CYS A 218 0.68 9.24 -12.75
CA CYS A 218 -0.58 9.63 -13.37
C CYS A 218 -1.65 8.55 -13.23
N ASN A 219 -1.29 7.27 -13.32
CA ASN A 219 -2.23 6.19 -13.06
C ASN A 219 -2.72 6.17 -11.60
N HIS A 220 -1.84 6.49 -10.63
CA HIS A 220 -2.18 6.58 -9.21
C HIS A 220 -3.17 7.72 -8.98
N GLU A 221 -2.81 8.91 -9.42
CA GLU A 221 -3.39 10.14 -8.88
C GLU A 221 -4.51 10.62 -9.77
N ILE A 222 -4.27 10.66 -11.08
CA ILE A 222 -5.29 11.04 -12.04
C ILE A 222 -6.19 9.85 -12.30
N GLY A 223 -5.60 8.75 -12.78
CA GLY A 223 -6.29 7.53 -13.20
C GLY A 223 -7.06 6.82 -12.09
N THR A 224 -6.85 7.17 -10.82
CA THR A 224 -7.61 6.64 -9.69
C THR A 224 -8.29 7.77 -8.93
N HIS A 225 -7.54 8.57 -8.17
CA HIS A 225 -8.12 9.53 -7.24
C HIS A 225 -8.96 10.62 -7.93
N LEU A 226 -8.42 11.30 -8.96
CA LEU A 226 -9.15 12.39 -9.62
C LEU A 226 -10.41 11.90 -10.34
N LEU A 227 -10.30 10.83 -11.14
CA LEU A 227 -11.46 10.29 -11.87
C LEU A 227 -12.55 9.84 -10.91
N ARG A 228 -12.19 9.11 -9.85
CA ARG A 228 -13.16 8.63 -8.85
C ARG A 228 -13.72 9.77 -8.01
N MET A 229 -12.93 10.81 -7.72
CA MET A 229 -13.44 12.01 -7.06
C MET A 229 -14.46 12.73 -7.93
N ILE A 230 -14.21 12.88 -9.24
CA ILE A 230 -15.18 13.49 -10.17
C ILE A 230 -16.45 12.64 -10.26
N ASN A 231 -16.31 11.33 -10.51
CA ASN A 231 -17.45 10.43 -10.64
C ASN A 231 -18.28 10.37 -9.35
N HIS A 232 -17.64 10.43 -8.18
CA HIS A 232 -18.36 10.44 -6.90
C HIS A 232 -19.32 11.63 -6.79
N HIS A 233 -18.93 12.80 -7.29
CA HIS A 233 -19.81 13.96 -7.36
C HIS A 233 -20.89 13.80 -8.44
N TYR A 234 -20.52 13.34 -9.64
CA TYR A 234 -21.46 13.19 -10.75
C TYR A 234 -22.55 12.14 -10.50
N ASN A 235 -22.22 11.07 -9.80
CA ASN A 235 -23.19 10.05 -9.41
C ASN A 235 -23.92 10.40 -8.12
N GLU A 236 -23.70 11.58 -7.56
CA GLU A 236 -24.37 12.10 -6.36
C GLU A 236 -24.39 11.11 -5.19
N LEU A 237 -23.29 10.37 -4.99
CA LEU A 237 -23.28 9.20 -4.10
C LEU A 237 -23.63 9.50 -2.64
N GLN A 238 -23.53 10.77 -2.25
CA GLN A 238 -23.95 11.27 -0.95
C GLN A 238 -25.46 11.08 -0.71
N LYS A 239 -26.28 11.20 -1.76
CA LYS A 239 -27.74 10.97 -1.69
C LYS A 239 -28.08 9.52 -1.31
N PHE A 240 -27.16 8.58 -1.54
CA PHE A 240 -27.31 7.17 -1.21
C PHE A 240 -26.62 6.78 0.12
N GLY A 241 -26.31 7.76 0.97
CA GLY A 241 -25.66 7.53 2.26
C GLY A 241 -24.17 7.14 2.17
N ILE A 242 -23.56 7.27 0.99
CA ILE A 242 -22.13 6.98 0.78
C ILE A 242 -21.33 8.27 1.01
N ASN A 243 -21.44 8.78 2.23
CA ASN A 243 -20.74 10.00 2.66
C ASN A 243 -19.29 9.70 3.08
N ASN A 244 -19.00 8.44 3.42
CA ASN A 244 -17.69 8.01 3.90
C ASN A 244 -16.86 7.40 2.76
N ILE A 245 -15.87 8.17 2.33
CA ILE A 245 -14.77 7.74 1.47
C ILE A 245 -14.08 6.50 2.06
N CYS A 246 -13.82 5.47 1.24
CA CYS A 246 -13.14 4.25 1.67
C CYS A 246 -11.64 4.31 1.32
N ASN A 247 -10.83 4.85 2.23
CA ASN A 247 -9.39 4.99 2.03
C ASN A 247 -8.67 3.68 1.68
N ILE A 248 -9.11 2.54 2.25
CA ILE A 248 -8.49 1.24 1.98
C ILE A 248 -8.65 0.85 0.51
N THR A 249 -9.88 0.90 -0.01
CA THR A 249 -10.12 0.57 -1.43
C THR A 249 -9.44 1.58 -2.34
N GLU A 250 -9.51 2.87 -1.99
CA GLU A 250 -8.96 3.96 -2.78
C GLU A 250 -7.43 3.86 -2.95
N GLU A 251 -6.68 3.78 -1.85
CA GLU A 251 -5.22 3.68 -1.88
C GLU A 251 -4.76 2.34 -2.47
N GLY A 252 -5.50 1.25 -2.18
CA GLY A 252 -5.25 -0.06 -2.76
C GLY A 252 -5.38 -0.09 -4.27
N LEU A 253 -6.45 0.49 -4.80
CA LEU A 253 -6.69 0.57 -6.25
C LEU A 253 -5.63 1.45 -6.91
N ALA A 254 -5.23 2.55 -6.27
CA ALA A 254 -4.20 3.45 -6.77
C ALA A 254 -2.84 2.72 -6.90
N VAL A 255 -2.46 1.88 -5.93
CA VAL A 255 -1.28 1.00 -6.02
C VAL A 255 -1.35 0.07 -7.23
N ILE A 256 -2.46 -0.65 -7.39
CA ILE A 256 -2.64 -1.60 -8.49
C ILE A 256 -2.58 -0.89 -9.85
N ASN A 257 -3.25 0.26 -9.97
CA ASN A 257 -3.25 1.08 -11.18
C ASN A 257 -1.86 1.62 -11.52
N SER A 258 -1.08 2.06 -10.54
CA SER A 258 0.33 2.43 -10.75
C SER A 258 1.12 1.29 -11.38
N MET A 259 0.92 0.06 -10.89
CA MET A 259 1.60 -1.13 -11.39
C MET A 259 1.17 -1.51 -12.81
N TYR A 260 0.00 -1.09 -13.30
CA TYR A 260 -0.41 -1.34 -14.68
C TYR A 260 0.56 -0.74 -15.72
N SER A 261 1.25 0.33 -15.34
CA SER A 261 2.34 0.91 -16.14
C SER A 261 3.48 -0.08 -16.40
N LEU A 262 3.62 -1.12 -15.57
CA LEU A 262 4.64 -2.16 -15.61
C LEU A 262 4.13 -3.48 -16.19
N LYS A 263 2.90 -3.56 -16.72
CA LYS A 263 2.29 -4.82 -17.21
C LYS A 263 3.12 -5.63 -18.23
N LYS A 264 4.06 -4.99 -18.93
CA LYS A 264 5.00 -5.66 -19.84
C LYS A 264 6.17 -6.36 -19.11
N LYS A 265 6.51 -5.90 -17.91
CA LYS A 265 7.53 -6.47 -17.01
C LYS A 265 6.87 -7.50 -16.08
N LYS A 266 6.25 -8.54 -16.67
CA LYS A 266 5.37 -9.46 -15.96
C LYS A 266 6.01 -10.02 -14.68
N ASN A 267 7.28 -10.42 -14.72
CA ASN A 267 8.00 -11.08 -13.60
C ASN A 267 8.43 -10.13 -12.46
N HIS A 268 8.05 -8.86 -12.53
CA HIS A 268 8.47 -7.84 -11.56
C HIS A 268 7.27 -7.08 -10.97
N LEU A 269 6.09 -7.71 -10.89
CA LEU A 269 4.87 -7.09 -10.36
C LEU A 269 4.70 -7.35 -8.85
N TYR A 270 5.76 -7.14 -8.05
CA TYR A 270 5.69 -7.35 -6.60
C TYR A 270 5.07 -6.13 -5.89
N LEU A 271 4.17 -6.39 -4.94
CA LEU A 271 3.60 -5.42 -4.00
C LEU A 271 4.60 -5.03 -2.89
N ILE A 272 5.87 -4.94 -3.22
CA ILE A 272 6.94 -4.78 -2.23
C ILE A 272 6.89 -3.43 -1.50
N SER A 273 6.61 -2.33 -2.22
CA SER A 273 6.50 -1.01 -1.61
C SER A 273 5.37 -0.93 -0.56
N PRO A 274 4.12 -1.34 -0.86
CA PRO A 274 3.08 -1.36 0.16
C PRO A 274 3.32 -2.43 1.25
N ALA A 275 3.85 -3.61 0.93
CA ALA A 275 4.18 -4.64 1.92
C ALA A 275 5.22 -4.15 2.94
N LEU A 276 6.27 -3.47 2.46
CA LEU A 276 7.33 -2.90 3.30
C LEU A 276 6.77 -1.84 4.25
N LYS A 277 5.92 -0.94 3.73
CA LYS A 277 5.22 0.07 4.51
C LYS A 277 4.28 -0.53 5.56
N TYR A 278 3.53 -1.57 5.18
CA TYR A 278 2.68 -2.33 6.11
C TYR A 278 3.51 -2.93 7.25
N LEU A 279 4.61 -3.60 6.92
CA LEU A 279 5.52 -4.19 7.90
C LEU A 279 6.14 -3.13 8.81
N ALA A 280 6.55 -1.99 8.25
CA ALA A 280 7.10 -0.88 9.01
C ALA A 280 6.10 -0.36 10.05
N VAL A 281 4.81 -0.24 9.72
CA VAL A 281 3.77 0.11 10.69
C VAL A 281 3.65 -0.95 11.78
N CYS A 282 3.54 -2.22 11.41
CA CYS A 282 3.43 -3.31 12.38
C CYS A 282 4.60 -3.33 13.38
N LEU A 283 5.84 -3.15 12.90
CA LEU A 283 7.03 -3.13 13.74
C LEU A 283 7.18 -1.83 14.52
N GLY A 284 6.86 -0.68 13.91
CA GLY A 284 6.88 0.62 14.58
C GLY A 284 5.97 0.68 15.80
N ASN A 285 4.91 -0.14 15.83
CA ASN A 285 4.05 -0.30 16.99
C ASN A 285 4.79 -0.85 18.24
N PHE A 286 5.95 -1.49 18.06
CA PHE A 286 6.75 -2.09 19.15
C PHE A 286 8.16 -1.51 19.27
N TYR A 287 8.72 -0.97 18.20
CA TYR A 287 10.10 -0.50 18.16
C TYR A 287 10.20 1.00 18.38
N SER A 288 11.32 1.46 18.95
CA SER A 288 11.75 2.86 18.83
C SER A 288 12.08 3.23 17.39
N PHE A 289 12.24 4.52 17.10
CA PHE A 289 12.63 4.98 15.76
C PHE A 289 13.96 4.38 15.29
N SER A 290 15.00 4.46 16.11
CA SER A 290 16.33 3.95 15.77
C SER A 290 16.30 2.43 15.50
N LYS A 291 15.60 1.67 16.35
CA LYS A 291 15.45 0.21 16.17
C LYS A 291 14.70 -0.13 14.88
N LEU A 292 13.61 0.57 14.60
CA LEU A 292 12.86 0.40 13.34
C LEU A 292 13.74 0.74 12.13
N TYR A 293 14.47 1.85 12.18
CA TYR A 293 15.38 2.26 11.12
C TYR A 293 16.44 1.20 10.84
N ARG A 294 17.14 0.73 11.87
CA ARG A 294 18.20 -0.29 11.73
C ARG A 294 17.66 -1.57 11.09
N PHE A 295 16.47 -2.01 11.54
CA PHE A 295 15.81 -3.15 10.95
C PHE A 295 15.47 -2.94 9.47
N LEU A 296 14.79 -1.84 9.12
CA LEU A 296 14.41 -1.56 7.74
C LEU A 296 15.61 -1.32 6.83
N ASN A 297 16.70 -0.76 7.35
CA ASN A 297 17.91 -0.46 6.59
C ASN A 297 18.67 -1.73 6.15
N THR A 298 18.38 -2.88 6.75
CA THR A 298 18.86 -4.19 6.23
C THR A 298 18.28 -4.54 4.85
N PHE A 299 17.19 -3.88 4.45
CA PHE A 299 16.50 -4.12 3.20
C PHE A 299 16.40 -2.87 2.30
N VAL A 300 16.28 -1.68 2.90
CA VAL A 300 16.22 -0.37 2.24
C VAL A 300 17.55 0.35 2.46
N ILE A 301 18.44 0.31 1.47
CA ILE A 301 19.81 0.82 1.58
C ILE A 301 19.85 2.34 1.50
N ASP A 302 18.94 2.94 0.72
CA ASP A 302 18.79 4.39 0.67
C ASP A 302 18.39 4.94 2.05
N LYS A 303 19.36 5.54 2.73
CA LYS A 303 19.24 6.05 4.10
C LYS A 303 18.11 7.08 4.23
N ASN A 304 17.94 7.93 3.22
CA ASN A 304 16.93 8.99 3.22
C ASN A 304 15.53 8.40 3.05
N LYS A 305 15.39 7.42 2.15
CA LYS A 305 14.14 6.68 1.96
C LYS A 305 13.76 5.90 3.22
N CYS A 306 14.71 5.19 3.83
CA CYS A 306 14.50 4.44 5.07
C CYS A 306 14.04 5.37 6.22
N PHE A 307 14.71 6.51 6.40
CA PHE A 307 14.35 7.50 7.40
C PHE A 307 12.92 8.03 7.18
N LYS A 308 12.57 8.38 5.93
CA LYS A 308 11.23 8.86 5.59
C LYS A 308 10.14 7.81 5.87
N ILE A 309 10.41 6.52 5.64
CA ILE A 309 9.46 5.45 6.02
C ILE A 309 9.27 5.44 7.54
N CYS A 310 10.36 5.48 8.32
CA CYS A 310 10.28 5.51 9.78
C CYS A 310 9.50 6.73 10.29
N ALA A 311 9.79 7.92 9.77
CA ALA A 311 9.12 9.17 10.14
C ALA A 311 7.61 9.13 9.84
N ARG A 312 7.21 8.58 8.68
CA ARG A 312 5.79 8.42 8.34
C ARG A 312 5.05 7.49 9.30
N VAL A 313 5.71 6.42 9.73
CA VAL A 313 5.15 5.43 10.66
C VAL A 313 5.05 6.01 12.07
N LYS A 314 6.06 6.76 12.48
CA LYS A 314 6.21 7.32 13.84
C LYS A 314 5.55 8.68 14.05
N ARG A 315 5.05 9.32 13.00
CA ARG A 315 4.35 10.61 13.13
C ARG A 315 3.18 10.53 14.13
N GLY A 316 2.99 11.60 14.88
CA GLY A 316 2.08 11.65 16.02
C GLY A 316 2.76 11.39 17.37
N LEU A 317 4.02 10.92 17.38
CA LEU A 317 4.88 10.88 18.56
C LEU A 317 5.83 12.07 18.55
N THR A 318 5.95 12.77 19.68
CA THR A 318 6.99 13.79 19.91
C THR A 318 8.30 13.11 20.26
N ASP A 319 8.30 12.24 21.28
CA ASP A 319 9.41 11.35 21.58
C ASP A 319 9.26 10.03 20.79
N THR A 320 10.12 9.84 19.80
CA THR A 320 10.10 8.65 18.94
C THR A 320 10.90 7.47 19.51
N SER A 321 11.49 7.63 20.71
CA SER A 321 12.02 6.50 21.49
C SER A 321 10.90 5.54 21.91
N LEU A 322 9.69 6.05 22.09
CA LEU A 322 8.53 5.30 22.53
C LEU A 322 7.95 4.38 21.44
N PRO A 323 7.38 3.21 21.81
CA PRO A 323 6.66 2.34 20.90
C PRO A 323 5.34 2.98 20.43
N GLY A 324 4.95 2.70 19.19
CA GLY A 324 3.70 3.17 18.62
C GLY A 324 3.82 3.63 17.17
N SER A 325 2.70 3.59 16.45
CA SER A 325 2.67 3.89 15.01
C SER A 325 1.29 4.37 14.54
N VAL A 326 1.18 4.86 13.30
CA VAL A 326 -0.12 5.18 12.71
C VAL A 326 -0.45 4.28 11.51
N TYR A 327 -1.71 3.86 11.39
CA TYR A 327 -2.11 2.85 10.39
C TYR A 327 -2.06 3.29 8.92
N HIS A 328 -1.89 4.58 8.63
CA HIS A 328 -2.13 5.15 7.29
C HIS A 328 -1.39 4.41 6.16
N ASP A 329 -0.17 3.96 6.43
CA ASP A 329 0.65 3.27 5.44
C ASP A 329 0.25 1.79 5.26
N GLN A 330 -0.60 1.24 6.14
CA GLN A 330 -1.22 -0.09 5.97
C GLN A 330 -2.34 -0.10 4.92
N LEU A 331 -3.01 1.04 4.71
CA LEU A 331 -4.13 1.18 3.78
C LEU A 331 -3.77 0.66 2.38
N TYR A 332 -2.57 1.01 1.91
CA TYR A 332 -2.03 0.61 0.61
C TYR A 332 -1.97 -0.91 0.43
N PHE A 333 -1.43 -1.63 1.42
CA PHE A 333 -1.27 -3.08 1.32
C PHE A 333 -2.58 -3.82 1.56
N ILE A 334 -3.34 -3.42 2.58
CA ILE A 334 -4.65 -4.02 2.86
C ILE A 334 -5.58 -3.86 1.65
N GLY A 335 -5.62 -2.67 1.06
CA GLY A 335 -6.43 -2.39 -0.12
C GLY A 335 -6.01 -3.18 -1.35
N SER A 336 -4.73 -3.13 -1.71
CA SER A 336 -4.22 -3.84 -2.88
C SER A 336 -4.36 -5.36 -2.75
N TYR A 337 -4.10 -5.90 -1.54
CA TYR A 337 -4.33 -7.31 -1.24
C TYR A 337 -5.81 -7.69 -1.37
N SER A 338 -6.72 -6.91 -0.80
CA SER A 338 -8.18 -7.18 -0.85
C SER A 338 -8.70 -7.15 -2.30
N ILE A 339 -8.25 -6.19 -3.10
CA ILE A 339 -8.61 -6.12 -4.53
C ILE A 339 -8.10 -7.37 -5.27
N LEU A 340 -6.85 -7.77 -5.07
CA LEU A 340 -6.29 -8.96 -5.73
C LEU A 340 -6.88 -10.28 -5.24
N LYS A 341 -7.35 -10.32 -3.99
CA LYS A 341 -8.05 -11.48 -3.44
C LYS A 341 -9.43 -11.62 -4.09
N TRP A 342 -10.15 -10.53 -4.35
CA TRP A 342 -11.54 -10.58 -4.81
C TRP A 342 -11.79 -10.03 -6.21
N PHE A 343 -10.76 -9.76 -7.01
CA PHE A 343 -10.93 -9.05 -8.30
C PHE A 343 -11.89 -9.75 -9.26
N LYS A 344 -12.03 -11.07 -9.18
CA LYS A 344 -12.97 -11.84 -10.01
C LYS A 344 -14.44 -11.49 -9.74
N ASN A 345 -14.76 -10.89 -8.60
CA ASN A 345 -16.09 -10.43 -8.25
C ASN A 345 -16.28 -8.91 -8.47
N ILE A 346 -15.21 -8.16 -8.77
CA ILE A 346 -15.26 -6.70 -8.85
C ILE A 346 -15.65 -6.28 -10.28
N ASP A 347 -16.78 -5.58 -10.40
CA ASP A 347 -17.07 -4.75 -11.56
C ASP A 347 -16.25 -3.44 -11.44
N PHE A 348 -15.16 -3.34 -12.22
CA PHE A 348 -14.27 -2.17 -12.18
C PHE A 348 -14.93 -0.89 -12.70
N PRO A 349 -15.64 -0.88 -13.85
CA PRO A 349 -16.45 0.27 -14.26
C PRO A 349 -17.40 0.78 -13.16
N LEU A 350 -18.07 -0.13 -12.44
CA LEU A 350 -18.92 0.22 -11.30
C LEU A 350 -18.12 0.71 -10.09
N LEU A 351 -16.97 0.09 -9.79
CA LEU A 351 -16.09 0.56 -8.75
C LEU A 351 -15.69 2.02 -9.00
N TYR A 352 -15.48 2.42 -10.26
CA TYR A 352 -15.17 3.79 -10.67
C TYR A 352 -16.30 4.79 -10.52
N SER A 353 -17.52 4.39 -10.14
CA SER A 353 -18.63 5.31 -9.86
C SER A 353 -18.32 6.34 -8.76
N GLY A 354 -17.34 6.07 -7.91
CA GLY A 354 -16.79 7.09 -7.02
C GLY A 354 -15.76 6.52 -6.07
N ASN A 355 -15.35 7.32 -5.09
CA ASN A 355 -14.54 6.83 -3.97
C ASN A 355 -15.41 6.01 -3.00
N ILE A 356 -15.62 4.74 -3.36
CA ILE A 356 -16.44 3.78 -2.62
C ILE A 356 -15.61 2.56 -2.21
N GLY A 357 -16.01 1.93 -1.11
CA GLY A 357 -15.42 0.66 -0.68
C GLY A 357 -15.96 -0.53 -1.46
N LEU A 358 -15.19 -1.62 -1.53
CA LEU A 358 -15.63 -2.87 -2.18
C LEU A 358 -17.00 -3.36 -1.65
N SER A 359 -17.30 -3.14 -0.37
CA SER A 359 -18.56 -3.54 0.27
C SER A 359 -19.80 -2.81 -0.22
N TYR A 360 -19.62 -1.69 -0.93
CA TYR A 360 -20.72 -0.89 -1.46
C TYR A 360 -21.09 -1.27 -2.89
N LEU A 361 -20.30 -2.09 -3.59
CA LEU A 361 -20.50 -2.42 -5.01
C LEU A 361 -21.91 -2.99 -5.27
N ASN A 362 -22.35 -3.95 -4.48
CA ASN A 362 -23.69 -4.54 -4.62
C ASN A 362 -24.81 -3.52 -4.35
N THR A 363 -24.61 -2.61 -3.39
CA THR A 363 -25.60 -1.57 -3.08
C THR A 363 -25.69 -0.57 -4.22
N ILE A 364 -24.56 -0.06 -4.73
CA ILE A 364 -24.57 1.01 -5.73
C ILE A 364 -24.96 0.55 -7.13
N SER A 365 -24.83 -0.75 -7.45
CA SER A 365 -25.23 -1.28 -8.76
C SER A 365 -26.71 -1.04 -9.07
N LYS A 366 -27.52 -0.80 -8.02
CA LYS A 366 -28.97 -0.52 -8.13
C LYS A 366 -29.27 0.94 -8.45
N TYR A 367 -28.31 1.84 -8.24
CA TYR A 367 -28.55 3.29 -8.27
C TYR A 367 -27.70 4.02 -9.33
N VAL A 368 -26.59 3.43 -9.77
CA VAL A 368 -25.63 4.12 -10.63
C VAL A 368 -25.52 3.46 -12.01
N ASN A 369 -25.61 4.29 -13.05
CA ASN A 369 -25.30 3.89 -14.42
C ASN A 369 -23.84 4.19 -14.74
N THR A 370 -23.08 3.15 -15.07
CA THR A 370 -21.63 3.25 -15.32
C THR A 370 -21.27 3.83 -16.69
N LYS A 371 -22.24 4.00 -17.60
CA LYS A 371 -22.01 4.48 -18.99
C LYS A 371 -21.31 5.83 -19.06
N ASN A 372 -21.59 6.71 -18.10
CA ASN A 372 -21.06 8.07 -18.06
C ASN A 372 -19.87 8.23 -17.09
N ASN A 373 -19.43 7.15 -16.44
CA ASN A 373 -18.27 7.20 -15.56
C ASN A 373 -17.02 7.55 -16.37
N LEU A 374 -16.22 8.49 -15.85
CA LEU A 374 -14.88 8.70 -16.37
C LEU A 374 -14.01 7.50 -15.98
N LEU A 375 -13.44 6.83 -16.98
CA LEU A 375 -12.60 5.64 -16.80
C LEU A 375 -11.17 5.92 -17.27
N PRO A 376 -10.15 5.32 -16.63
CA PRO A 376 -8.80 5.39 -17.14
C PRO A 376 -8.70 4.63 -18.48
N TYR A 377 -7.71 4.97 -19.30
CA TYR A 377 -7.50 4.37 -20.64
C TYR A 377 -7.41 2.84 -20.64
N PHE A 378 -7.08 2.22 -19.50
CA PHE A 378 -6.97 0.78 -19.32
C PHE A 378 -8.27 0.09 -18.86
N LEU A 379 -9.34 0.86 -18.66
CA LEU A 379 -10.71 0.38 -18.42
C LEU A 379 -11.72 0.94 -19.45
N ALA A 380 -11.26 1.70 -20.45
CA ALA A 380 -12.12 2.45 -21.37
C ALA A 380 -13.08 1.60 -22.23
N ASN A 381 -12.87 0.29 -22.35
CA ASN A 381 -13.78 -0.63 -23.04
C ASN A 381 -13.53 -2.08 -22.60
N GLN A 382 -14.42 -2.99 -23.01
CA GLN A 382 -14.36 -4.39 -22.61
C GLN A 382 -13.02 -5.08 -22.94
N LYS A 383 -12.43 -4.80 -24.10
CA LYS A 383 -11.10 -5.34 -24.47
C LYS A 383 -10.02 -4.90 -23.48
N LYS A 384 -10.06 -3.63 -23.04
CA LYS A 384 -9.13 -3.10 -22.04
C LYS A 384 -9.40 -3.68 -20.64
N VAL A 385 -10.66 -3.81 -20.25
CA VAL A 385 -11.06 -4.49 -19.00
C VAL A 385 -10.53 -5.93 -18.97
N ASN A 386 -10.72 -6.71 -20.04
CA ASN A 386 -10.21 -8.08 -20.12
C ASN A 386 -8.66 -8.12 -20.01
N ALA A 387 -7.97 -7.16 -20.62
CA ALA A 387 -6.52 -7.04 -20.48
C ALA A 387 -6.08 -6.63 -19.06
N TYR A 388 -6.89 -5.82 -18.38
CA TYR A 388 -6.69 -5.43 -16.98
C TYR A 388 -6.89 -6.63 -16.05
N MET A 389 -7.93 -7.45 -16.25
CA MET A 389 -8.17 -8.69 -15.50
C MET A 389 -7.02 -9.69 -15.64
N LYS A 390 -6.46 -9.85 -16.86
CA LYS A 390 -5.25 -10.67 -17.08
C LYS A 390 -4.03 -10.11 -16.35
N PHE A 391 -3.91 -8.78 -16.29
CA PHE A 391 -2.86 -8.13 -15.50
C PHE A 391 -3.04 -8.43 -14.00
N LEU A 392 -4.25 -8.29 -13.44
CA LEU A 392 -4.53 -8.59 -12.04
C LEU A 392 -4.24 -10.05 -11.69
N GLN A 393 -4.62 -10.99 -12.56
CA GLN A 393 -4.30 -12.40 -12.38
C GLN A 393 -2.79 -12.64 -12.26
N ASN A 394 -1.98 -11.93 -13.05
CA ASN A 394 -0.52 -12.03 -12.97
C ASN A 394 0.04 -11.38 -11.69
N VAL A 395 -0.50 -10.23 -11.28
CA VAL A 395 -0.10 -9.58 -10.01
C VAL A 395 -0.45 -10.48 -8.83
N SER A 396 -1.66 -11.04 -8.78
CA SER A 396 -2.11 -11.97 -7.74
C SER A 396 -1.20 -13.19 -7.67
N TYR A 397 -0.92 -13.83 -8.81
CA TYR A 397 -0.04 -14.99 -8.90
C TYR A 397 1.37 -14.72 -8.35
N ILE A 398 2.04 -13.67 -8.85
CA ILE A 398 3.42 -13.33 -8.45
C ILE A 398 3.53 -12.98 -6.97
N ASN A 399 2.48 -12.39 -6.41
CA ASN A 399 2.42 -12.07 -5.00
C ASN A 399 1.86 -13.20 -4.15
N GLY A 400 1.58 -14.40 -4.68
CA GLY A 400 1.04 -15.52 -3.89
C GLY A 400 -0.31 -15.24 -3.25
N ILE A 401 -1.15 -14.43 -3.91
CA ILE A 401 -2.49 -14.07 -3.43
C ILE A 401 -3.49 -14.92 -4.20
N THR A 402 -4.08 -15.92 -3.54
CA THR A 402 -5.10 -16.78 -4.16
C THR A 402 -6.40 -16.01 -4.34
N PRO A 403 -6.93 -15.89 -5.57
CA PRO A 403 -8.23 -15.27 -5.79
C PRO A 403 -9.37 -16.11 -5.21
N GLU A 404 -10.28 -15.47 -4.50
CA GLU A 404 -11.42 -16.08 -3.81
C GLU A 404 -12.72 -15.38 -4.22
N LYS A 405 -13.86 -16.06 -3.95
CA LYS A 405 -15.17 -15.42 -4.03
C LYS A 405 -15.37 -14.45 -2.86
N CYS A 406 -16.27 -13.49 -3.01
CA CYS A 406 -16.58 -12.50 -1.98
C CYS A 406 -18.10 -12.30 -1.84
N ALA A 407 -18.67 -12.76 -0.72
CA ALA A 407 -20.11 -12.79 -0.50
C ALA A 407 -20.73 -11.38 -0.44
N PHE A 408 -20.07 -10.42 0.21
CA PHE A 408 -20.61 -9.05 0.27
C PHE A 408 -20.61 -8.34 -1.09
N ILE A 409 -19.71 -8.72 -2.02
CA ILE A 409 -19.68 -8.14 -3.37
C ILE A 409 -20.77 -8.80 -4.23
N GLN A 410 -20.88 -10.13 -4.17
CA GLN A 410 -21.80 -10.88 -5.03
C GLN A 410 -23.25 -10.68 -4.63
N ASN A 411 -23.57 -10.83 -3.34
CA ASN A 411 -24.94 -10.95 -2.86
C ASN A 411 -25.33 -9.83 -1.88
N GLY A 412 -24.44 -8.87 -1.60
CA GLY A 412 -24.68 -7.80 -0.63
C GLY A 412 -24.65 -8.26 0.83
N ASN A 413 -24.29 -9.51 1.09
CA ASN A 413 -24.23 -10.10 2.43
C ASN A 413 -23.03 -9.55 3.20
N ILE A 414 -23.22 -8.45 3.94
CA ILE A 414 -22.21 -7.89 4.83
C ILE A 414 -22.16 -8.75 6.11
N PRO A 415 -21.00 -9.31 6.50
CA PRO A 415 -20.86 -10.05 7.75
C PRO A 415 -21.35 -9.23 8.96
N LYS A 416 -22.26 -9.80 9.76
CA LYS A 416 -22.79 -9.18 10.99
C LYS A 416 -21.76 -9.29 12.14
N ASN A 417 -21.78 -8.30 13.04
CA ASN A 417 -20.83 -8.09 14.15
C ASN A 417 -20.25 -9.36 14.81
N ILE A 418 -18.95 -9.30 15.10
CA ILE A 418 -18.21 -10.22 15.98
C ILE A 418 -18.90 -10.23 17.35
N LYS A 419 -19.62 -11.29 17.71
CA LYS A 419 -19.92 -11.57 19.12
C LYS A 419 -18.91 -12.49 19.77
N ASN A 420 -18.18 -13.34 19.05
CA ASN A 420 -17.26 -14.31 19.66
C ASN A 420 -15.94 -14.43 18.90
N ILE A 421 -14.82 -14.17 19.58
CA ILE A 421 -13.52 -14.69 19.16
C ILE A 421 -13.57 -16.19 19.47
N LYS A 422 -13.69 -17.04 18.45
CA LYS A 422 -13.57 -18.50 18.64
C LYS A 422 -12.09 -18.86 18.72
N ILE A 423 -11.68 -19.30 19.90
CA ILE A 423 -10.35 -19.85 20.13
C ILE A 423 -10.45 -21.37 19.93
N ASN A 424 -9.87 -21.88 18.84
CA ASN A 424 -9.99 -23.29 18.46
C ASN A 424 -8.79 -24.17 18.90
N LYS A 425 -7.88 -23.67 19.74
CA LYS A 425 -6.71 -24.39 20.27
C LYS A 425 -6.51 -24.13 21.76
N ASN A 426 -5.87 -25.08 22.45
CA ASN A 426 -5.46 -24.91 23.85
C ASN A 426 -4.48 -23.73 23.93
N ILE A 427 -4.73 -22.80 24.85
CA ILE A 427 -3.86 -21.65 25.11
C ILE A 427 -3.25 -21.83 26.49
N ASN A 428 -1.92 -21.77 26.57
CA ASN A 428 -1.21 -21.57 27.83
C ASN A 428 -1.02 -20.07 28.06
N ILE A 429 -1.59 -19.56 29.14
CA ILE A 429 -1.51 -18.16 29.52
C ILE A 429 -0.48 -18.03 30.66
N ASN A 430 0.71 -17.51 30.35
CA ASN A 430 1.82 -17.39 31.31
C ASN A 430 1.99 -15.97 31.90
N LYS A 431 1.06 -15.04 31.64
CA LYS A 431 1.04 -13.67 32.20
C LYS A 431 -0.39 -13.23 32.51
N ASN A 432 -0.55 -12.30 33.45
CA ASN A 432 -1.85 -11.71 33.79
C ASN A 432 -2.47 -11.03 32.55
N ILE A 433 -3.71 -11.40 32.22
CA ILE A 433 -4.48 -10.83 31.11
C ILE A 433 -5.75 -10.21 31.67
N ASN A 434 -5.98 -8.93 31.40
CA ASN A 434 -7.30 -8.30 31.61
C ASN A 434 -8.18 -8.56 30.40
N ILE A 435 -9.30 -9.26 30.62
CA ILE A 435 -10.27 -9.63 29.58
C ILE A 435 -11.53 -8.78 29.76
N ASN A 436 -11.76 -7.82 28.86
CA ASN A 436 -12.93 -6.92 28.91
C ASN A 436 -14.07 -7.33 27.95
N LYS A 437 -14.08 -8.57 27.43
CA LYS A 437 -15.11 -9.07 26.51
C LYS A 437 -15.43 -10.54 26.73
N ASN A 438 -16.67 -10.94 26.44
CA ASN A 438 -17.11 -12.33 26.47
C ASN A 438 -16.26 -13.18 25.49
N ILE A 439 -15.54 -14.16 26.03
CA ILE A 439 -14.80 -15.16 25.26
C ILE A 439 -15.56 -16.48 25.36
N ASN A 440 -15.99 -17.04 24.23
CA ASN A 440 -16.49 -18.42 24.18
C ASN A 440 -15.34 -19.38 23.90
N ILE A 441 -15.10 -20.28 24.86
CA ILE A 441 -13.98 -21.21 24.89
C ILE A 441 -14.52 -22.62 24.63
N ASN A 442 -14.12 -23.22 23.51
CA ASN A 442 -14.59 -24.57 23.12
C ASN A 442 -13.56 -25.69 23.40
N LYS A 443 -12.42 -25.39 24.06
CA LYS A 443 -11.36 -26.33 24.46
C LYS A 443 -10.65 -25.86 25.74
N ASN A 444 -9.93 -26.76 26.41
CA ASN A 444 -9.29 -26.51 27.72
C ASN A 444 -8.34 -25.30 27.72
N ILE A 445 -8.40 -24.51 28.80
CA ILE A 445 -7.40 -23.49 29.13
C ILE A 445 -6.62 -23.98 30.34
N ASN A 446 -5.31 -24.14 30.19
CA ASN A 446 -4.42 -24.35 31.33
C ASN A 446 -3.93 -22.98 31.82
N ILE A 447 -4.28 -22.68 33.07
CA ILE A 447 -4.08 -21.37 33.69
C ILE A 447 -3.18 -21.57 34.90
N ASN A 448 -1.93 -21.10 34.81
CA ASN A 448 -0.96 -21.26 35.89
C ASN A 448 -0.95 -20.08 36.89
N LYS A 449 -1.81 -19.06 36.73
CA LYS A 449 -1.94 -17.88 37.64
C LYS A 449 -3.35 -17.24 37.60
N ASN A 450 -3.68 -16.42 38.60
CA ASN A 450 -5.02 -15.82 38.82
C ASN A 450 -5.61 -15.06 37.61
N ILE A 451 -6.94 -15.17 37.45
CA ILE A 451 -7.75 -14.41 36.48
C ILE A 451 -8.55 -13.35 37.25
N ASN A 452 -8.42 -12.08 36.87
CA ASN A 452 -9.36 -11.04 37.31
C ASN A 452 -10.43 -10.82 36.25
N ILE A 453 -11.68 -11.16 36.58
CA ILE A 453 -12.85 -10.94 35.74
C ILE A 453 -13.55 -9.67 36.23
N ASN A 454 -13.37 -8.56 35.53
CA ASN A 454 -14.20 -7.37 35.78
C ASN A 454 -15.52 -7.54 35.03
N LYS A 455 -16.57 -7.95 35.75
CA LYS A 455 -17.95 -7.75 35.26
C LYS A 455 -18.22 -6.25 35.26
N ALA A 456 -18.45 -5.68 34.08
CA ALA A 456 -19.21 -4.44 34.00
C ALA A 456 -20.66 -4.79 34.35
N VAL A 457 -21.18 -4.22 35.42
CA VAL A 457 -22.63 -4.17 35.71
C VAL A 457 -23.28 -3.25 34.67
#